data_AF-A0AAP3M8R0-F1
#
_entry.id   AF-A0AAP3M8R0-F1
#
_cell.length_a   1.000
_cell.length_b   1.000
_cell.length_c   1.000
_cell.angle_alpha   90.00
_cell.angle_beta   90.00
_cell.angle_gamma   90.00
#
_symmetry.space_group_name_H-M   'P 1'
#
loop_
_entity.id
_entity.type
_entity.pdbx_description
1 polymer ?
#
loop_
_entity_poly.entity_id
_entity_poly.type
_entity_poly.pdbx_seq_one_letter_code
_entity_poly.pdbx_strand_id
1 'polypeptide(L)'
;MTPLLLLQCPTNAPDPDALCAALSAALETVLQDAKSARHIRQSQISPTDFSQPAGVDTLRLMLSDIRRDRISGHLTWQSGDGSLRTGPEVALDVMDTALSAKMYPRFARGLLQASPEIIKDLSD
;
A
#
# COMPACT_ATOMS: atom_id res chain seq x y z
N MET A 1 15.13 -13.04 14.31
CA MET A 1 13.99 -12.10 14.40
C MET A 1 13.61 -11.75 12.98
N THR A 2 12.39 -12.09 12.57
CA THR A 2 11.89 -11.78 11.21
C THR A 2 11.46 -10.32 11.19
N PRO A 3 12.03 -9.46 10.33
CA PRO A 3 11.62 -8.06 10.27
C PRO A 3 10.15 -7.95 9.85
N LEU A 4 9.37 -7.13 10.55
CA LEU A 4 7.92 -7.00 10.36
C LEU A 4 7.62 -5.72 9.59
N LEU A 5 6.84 -5.84 8.52
CA LEU A 5 6.30 -4.72 7.77
C LEU A 5 4.80 -4.59 8.07
N LEU A 6 4.41 -3.48 8.68
CA LEU A 6 3.00 -3.20 8.95
C LEU A 6 2.35 -2.53 7.74
N LEU A 7 1.49 -3.26 7.04
CA LEU A 7 0.66 -2.72 5.96
C LEU A 7 -0.62 -2.11 6.55
N GLN A 8 -0.74 -0.79 6.48
CA GLN A 8 -1.90 -0.02 6.91
C GLN A 8 -2.82 0.28 5.72
N CYS A 9 -3.99 -0.36 5.72
CA CYS A 9 -4.97 -0.27 4.65
C CYS A 9 -6.13 0.66 5.02
N PRO A 10 -6.54 1.54 4.11
CA PRO A 10 -7.59 2.52 4.35
C PRO A 10 -8.98 1.85 4.41
N THR A 11 -9.79 2.24 5.40
CA THR A 11 -11.16 1.71 5.56
C THR A 11 -12.20 2.39 4.69
N ASN A 12 -11.88 3.52 4.06
CA ASN A 12 -12.79 4.31 3.22
C ASN A 12 -12.85 3.84 1.75
N ALA A 13 -12.15 2.75 1.41
CA ALA A 13 -12.25 2.14 0.08
C ALA A 13 -13.63 1.48 -0.13
N PRO A 14 -14.10 1.33 -1.39
CA PRO A 14 -15.37 0.65 -1.69
C PRO A 14 -15.41 -0.80 -1.21
N ASP A 15 -14.25 -1.48 -1.23
CA ASP A 15 -14.07 -2.81 -0.69
C ASP A 15 -12.67 -2.89 -0.05
N PRO A 16 -12.56 -2.56 1.26
CA PRO A 16 -11.29 -2.34 1.93
C PRO A 16 -10.48 -3.63 2.09
N ASP A 17 -11.15 -4.75 2.37
CA ASP A 17 -10.51 -6.06 2.50
C ASP A 17 -9.91 -6.54 1.18
N ALA A 18 -10.64 -6.43 0.06
CA ALA A 18 -10.08 -6.81 -1.24
C ALA A 18 -8.93 -5.90 -1.68
N LEU A 19 -9.01 -4.60 -1.38
CA LEU A 19 -7.92 -3.66 -1.69
C LEU A 19 -6.67 -3.99 -0.86
N CYS A 20 -6.85 -4.27 0.43
CA CYS A 20 -5.76 -4.63 1.32
C CYS A 20 -5.10 -5.95 0.92
N ALA A 21 -5.91 -6.97 0.61
CA ALA A 21 -5.43 -8.25 0.13
C ALA A 21 -4.66 -8.12 -1.19
N ALA A 22 -5.15 -7.29 -2.12
CA ALA A 22 -4.46 -7.04 -3.39
C ALA A 22 -3.10 -6.35 -3.19
N LEU A 23 -3.02 -5.38 -2.27
CA LEU A 23 -1.77 -4.69 -1.95
C LEU A 23 -0.78 -5.60 -1.21
N SER A 24 -1.25 -6.38 -0.24
CA SER A 24 -0.44 -7.40 0.43
C SER A 24 0.15 -8.39 -0.58
N ALA A 25 -0.67 -9.00 -1.44
CA ALA A 25 -0.20 -9.97 -2.41
C ALA A 25 0.81 -9.39 -3.42
N ALA A 26 0.59 -8.14 -3.84
CA ALA A 26 1.53 -7.44 -4.72
C ALA A 26 2.86 -7.16 -4.00
N LEU A 27 2.81 -6.74 -2.74
CA LEU A 27 3.98 -6.49 -1.91
C LEU A 27 4.74 -7.77 -1.58
N GLU A 28 4.05 -8.87 -1.26
CA GLU A 28 4.64 -10.20 -1.05
C GLU A 28 5.45 -10.63 -2.27
N THR A 29 4.89 -10.44 -3.47
CA THR A 29 5.58 -10.75 -4.73
C THR A 29 6.88 -9.95 -4.87
N VAL A 30 6.83 -8.66 -4.54
CA VAL A 30 7.98 -7.77 -4.63
C VAL A 30 9.05 -8.10 -3.58
N LEU A 31 8.65 -8.39 -2.34
CA LEU A 31 9.57 -8.79 -1.27
C LEU A 31 10.22 -10.14 -1.58
N GLN A 32 9.48 -11.08 -2.15
CA GLN A 32 10.02 -12.37 -2.62
C GLN A 32 11.06 -12.17 -3.72
N ASP A 33 10.80 -11.30 -4.70
CA ASP A 33 11.73 -10.96 -5.78
C ASP A 33 13.01 -10.30 -5.24
N ALA A 34 12.86 -9.38 -4.28
CA ALA A 34 13.95 -8.73 -3.56
C ALA A 34 14.69 -9.65 -2.57
N LYS A 35 14.24 -10.90 -2.39
CA LYS A 35 14.76 -11.86 -1.39
C LYS A 35 14.70 -11.35 0.05
N SER A 36 13.75 -10.47 0.33
CA SER A 36 13.53 -9.90 1.65
C SER A 36 12.83 -10.91 2.56
N ALA A 37 13.37 -11.12 3.76
CA ALA A 37 12.77 -11.98 4.78
C ALA A 37 11.66 -11.27 5.58
N ARG A 38 11.17 -10.12 5.12
CA ARG A 38 10.16 -9.32 5.83
C ARG A 38 8.80 -10.01 5.81
N HIS A 39 8.13 -10.03 6.95
CA HIS A 39 6.77 -10.54 7.06
C HIS A 39 5.77 -9.39 7.04
N ILE A 40 4.73 -9.50 6.22
CA ILE A 40 3.71 -8.45 6.13
C ILE A 40 2.63 -8.74 7.17
N ARG A 41 2.31 -7.73 7.98
CA ARG A 41 1.15 -7.75 8.87
C ARG A 41 0.18 -6.67 8.44
N GLN A 42 -1.06 -7.04 8.20
CA GLN A 42 -2.09 -6.12 7.78
C GLN A 42 -2.76 -5.48 9.01
N SER A 43 -3.11 -4.21 8.88
CA SER A 43 -3.89 -3.45 9.85
C SER A 43 -4.79 -2.46 9.10
N GLN A 44 -6.03 -2.32 9.55
CA GLN A 44 -6.93 -1.33 9.00
C GLN A 44 -6.72 0.00 9.71
N ILE A 45 -6.75 1.10 8.95
CA ILE A 45 -6.57 2.44 9.47
C ILE A 45 -7.65 3.38 8.94
N SER A 46 -8.16 4.22 9.84
CA SER A 46 -9.06 5.31 9.46
C SER A 46 -8.28 6.39 8.70
N PRO A 47 -8.87 7.04 7.68
CA PRO A 47 -8.19 8.08 6.91
C PRO A 47 -7.73 9.29 7.75
N THR A 48 -8.31 9.47 8.93
CA THR A 48 -7.97 10.51 9.92
C THR A 48 -6.95 10.07 10.96
N ASP A 49 -6.57 8.79 11.01
CA ASP A 49 -5.57 8.31 11.95
C ASP A 49 -4.19 8.49 11.34
N PHE A 50 -3.44 9.48 11.83
CA PHE A 50 -2.05 9.75 11.42
C PHE A 50 -1.03 9.09 12.35
N SER A 51 -1.51 8.25 13.27
CA SER A 51 -0.69 7.56 14.25
C SER A 51 0.18 6.51 13.57
N GLN A 52 1.50 6.67 13.67
CA GLN A 52 2.46 5.74 13.10
C GLN A 52 3.17 5.01 14.25
N PRO A 53 3.14 3.67 14.31
CA PRO A 53 3.79 2.93 15.37
C PRO A 53 5.31 3.12 15.26
N ALA A 54 5.92 3.69 16.31
CA ALA A 54 7.35 3.94 16.35
C ALA A 54 8.15 2.62 16.36
N GLY A 55 9.21 2.57 15.57
CA GLY A 55 10.16 1.44 15.56
C GLY A 55 9.70 0.20 14.77
N VAL A 56 8.66 0.31 13.95
CA VAL A 56 8.24 -0.75 13.01
C VAL A 56 8.18 -0.15 11.61
N ASP A 57 8.71 -0.85 10.62
CA ASP A 57 8.55 -0.43 9.24
C ASP A 57 7.07 -0.43 8.88
N THR A 58 6.58 0.72 8.43
CA THR A 58 5.17 0.90 8.11
C THR A 58 5.02 1.24 6.65
N LEU A 59 4.02 0.64 6.02
CA LEU A 59 3.56 0.98 4.68
C LEU A 59 2.08 1.29 4.76
N ARG A 60 1.68 2.51 4.40
CA ARG A 60 0.31 2.96 4.43
C ARG A 60 -0.16 3.33 3.04
N LEU A 61 -1.37 2.91 2.70
CA LEU A 61 -2.07 3.38 1.52
C LEU A 61 -2.99 4.55 1.89
N MET A 62 -2.76 5.70 1.26
CA MET A 62 -3.61 6.89 1.38
C MET A 62 -4.43 7.04 0.10
N LEU A 63 -5.75 7.09 0.24
CA LEU A 63 -6.65 7.32 -0.90
C LEU A 63 -6.96 8.82 -1.01
N SER A 64 -6.74 9.39 -2.19
CA SER A 64 -6.94 10.82 -2.47
C SER A 64 -8.32 11.09 -3.06
N ASP A 65 -8.75 10.29 -4.05
CA ASP A 65 -10.07 10.41 -4.71
C ASP A 65 -10.68 9.02 -4.86
N ILE A 66 -11.95 8.88 -4.46
CA ILE A 66 -12.71 7.63 -4.58
C ILE A 66 -14.05 7.97 -5.21
N ARG A 67 -14.29 7.44 -6.39
CA ARG A 67 -15.54 7.56 -7.15
C ARG A 67 -16.00 6.19 -7.62
N ARG A 68 -17.18 6.13 -8.24
CA ARG A 68 -17.74 4.86 -8.73
C ARG A 68 -16.87 4.23 -9.83
N ASP A 69 -16.11 5.05 -10.54
CA ASP A 69 -15.36 4.73 -11.75
C ASP A 69 -13.87 5.10 -11.62
N ARG A 70 -13.45 5.59 -10.45
CA ARG A 70 -12.07 6.03 -10.22
C ARG A 70 -11.65 5.75 -8.79
N ILE A 71 -10.40 5.34 -8.63
CA ILE A 71 -9.70 5.36 -7.34
C ILE A 71 -8.31 5.94 -7.56
N SER A 72 -7.91 6.89 -6.73
CA SER A 72 -6.53 7.39 -6.69
C SER A 72 -5.98 7.39 -5.28
N GLY A 73 -4.67 7.28 -5.18
CA GLY A 73 -3.98 7.28 -3.91
C GLY A 73 -2.47 7.19 -4.08
N HIS A 74 -1.78 7.23 -2.96
CA HIS A 74 -0.33 7.10 -2.90
C HIS A 74 0.05 6.23 -1.70
N LEU A 75 1.27 5.70 -1.75
CA LEU A 75 1.85 4.97 -0.62
C LEU A 75 2.69 5.93 0.22
N THR A 76 2.56 5.85 1.53
CA THR A 76 3.52 6.44 2.47
C THR A 76 4.19 5.32 3.24
N TRP A 77 5.51 5.41 3.44
CA TRP A 77 6.24 4.42 4.19
C TRP A 77 7.25 5.06 5.12
N GLN A 78 7.55 4.37 6.20
CA GLN A 78 8.55 4.78 7.16
C GLN A 78 9.46 3.59 7.42
N SER A 79 10.76 3.77 7.20
CA SER A 79 11.77 2.79 7.57
C SER A 79 12.20 2.97 9.02
N GLY A 80 12.91 1.97 9.55
CA GLY A 80 13.42 1.97 10.92
C GLY A 80 14.28 3.17 11.32
N ASP A 81 14.80 3.98 10.38
CA ASP A 81 15.49 5.24 10.67
C ASP A 81 14.53 6.39 11.05
N GLY A 82 13.22 6.18 10.88
CA GLY A 82 12.16 7.13 11.18
C GLY A 82 11.83 8.08 10.04
N SER A 83 12.51 8.00 8.89
CA SER A 83 12.21 8.84 7.73
C SER A 83 10.88 8.45 7.09
N LEU A 84 9.89 9.34 7.17
CA LEU A 84 8.65 9.20 6.43
C LEU A 84 8.89 9.58 4.96
N ARG A 85 8.53 8.68 4.06
CA ARG A 85 8.63 8.83 2.61
C ARG A 85 7.24 8.69 2.01
N THR A 86 7.02 9.42 0.91
CA THR A 86 5.75 9.45 0.20
C THR A 86 6.02 9.18 -1.27
N GLY A 87 5.33 8.18 -1.81
CA GLY A 87 5.36 7.83 -3.21
C GLY A 87 4.45 8.73 -4.04
N PRO A 88 4.55 8.63 -5.38
CA PRO A 88 3.68 9.38 -6.27
C PRO A 88 2.21 8.93 -6.15
N GLU A 89 1.32 9.84 -6.50
CA GLU A 89 -0.09 9.52 -6.67
C GLU A 89 -0.31 8.69 -7.94
N VAL A 90 -1.00 7.58 -7.78
CA VAL A 90 -1.46 6.72 -8.87
C VAL A 90 -2.97 6.75 -8.88
N ALA A 91 -3.54 6.85 -10.08
CA ALA A 91 -4.97 6.75 -10.31
C ALA A 91 -5.28 5.53 -11.20
N LEU A 92 -6.38 4.86 -10.87
CA LEU A 92 -7.02 3.87 -11.72
C LEU A 92 -8.40 4.41 -12.08
N ASP A 93 -8.53 4.82 -13.33
CA ASP A 93 -9.78 5.26 -13.95
C ASP A 93 -10.33 4.13 -14.83
N VAL A 94 -11.63 3.88 -14.73
CA VAL A 94 -12.36 2.94 -15.58
C VAL A 94 -13.48 3.66 -16.33
N MET A 95 -13.47 3.58 -17.66
CA MET A 95 -14.42 4.35 -18.49
C MET A 95 -15.81 3.71 -18.60
N ASP A 96 -15.88 2.38 -18.71
CA ASP A 96 -17.10 1.67 -19.12
C ASP A 96 -17.72 0.79 -18.02
N THR A 97 -17.20 0.84 -16.80
CA THR A 97 -17.67 0.00 -15.70
C THR A 97 -17.46 0.68 -14.35
N ALA A 98 -18.23 0.25 -13.35
CA ALA A 98 -17.90 0.57 -11.97
C ALA A 98 -16.57 -0.09 -11.55
N LEU A 99 -15.83 0.60 -10.70
CA LEU A 99 -14.66 0.08 -10.01
C LEU A 99 -15.04 -1.19 -9.26
N SER A 100 -14.27 -2.25 -9.47
CA SER A 100 -14.53 -3.56 -8.88
C SER A 100 -13.25 -4.12 -8.25
N ALA A 101 -13.41 -4.96 -7.22
CA ALA A 101 -12.33 -5.62 -6.50
C ALA A 101 -11.32 -6.35 -7.42
N LYS A 102 -11.77 -6.83 -8.59
CA LYS A 102 -10.90 -7.48 -9.60
C LYS A 102 -9.83 -6.55 -10.18
N MET A 103 -9.98 -5.23 -10.05
CA MET A 103 -9.07 -4.23 -10.60
C MET A 103 -8.01 -3.79 -9.59
N TYR A 104 -8.25 -3.98 -8.29
CA TYR A 104 -7.32 -3.61 -7.23
C TYR A 104 -5.92 -4.23 -7.37
N PRO A 105 -5.74 -5.49 -7.86
CA PRO A 105 -4.41 -6.01 -8.12
C PRO A 105 -3.60 -5.17 -9.11
N ARG A 106 -4.24 -4.58 -10.13
CA ARG A 106 -3.57 -3.70 -11.09
C ARG A 106 -3.22 -2.35 -10.45
N PHE A 107 -4.13 -1.80 -9.65
CA PHE A 107 -3.88 -0.56 -8.92
C PHE A 107 -2.74 -0.70 -7.90
N ALA A 108 -2.77 -1.75 -7.07
CA ALA A 108 -1.72 -2.08 -6.11
C ALA A 108 -0.35 -2.25 -6.77
N ARG A 109 -0.28 -2.98 -7.89
CA ARG A 109 0.97 -3.09 -8.67
C ARG A 109 1.43 -1.74 -9.21
N GLY A 110 0.51 -0.91 -9.71
CA GLY A 110 0.81 0.44 -10.18
C GLY A 110 1.43 1.31 -9.09
N LEU A 111 0.89 1.28 -7.86
CA LEU A 111 1.43 2.00 -6.71
C LEU A 111 2.87 1.57 -6.37
N LEU A 112 3.12 0.25 -6.33
CA LEU A 112 4.46 -0.29 -6.04
C LEU A 112 5.45 0.00 -7.18
N GLN A 113 5.02 -0.11 -8.43
CA GLN A 113 5.85 0.22 -9.60
C GLN A 113 6.20 1.71 -9.67
N ALA A 114 5.27 2.58 -9.28
CA ALA A 114 5.50 4.01 -9.24
C ALA A 114 6.38 4.42 -8.04
N SER A 115 6.51 3.57 -7.03
CA SER A 115 7.29 3.83 -5.82
C SER A 115 8.47 2.85 -5.69
N PRO A 116 9.39 2.71 -6.67
CA PRO A 116 10.46 1.69 -6.62
C PRO A 116 11.42 1.88 -5.43
N GLU A 117 11.50 3.09 -4.92
CA GLU A 117 12.24 3.45 -3.70
C GLU A 117 11.71 2.76 -2.44
N ILE A 118 10.44 2.35 -2.40
CA ILE A 118 9.91 1.53 -1.31
C ILE A 118 10.65 0.20 -1.19
N ILE A 119 11.00 -0.41 -2.33
CA ILE A 119 11.65 -1.72 -2.38
C ILE A 119 13.07 -1.56 -1.84
N LYS A 120 13.74 -0.46 -2.19
CA LYS A 120 15.09 -0.16 -1.71
C LYS A 120 15.10 0.06 -0.19
N ASP A 121 14.19 0.90 0.31
CA ASP A 121 14.06 1.20 1.74
C ASP A 121 13.68 -0.04 2.56
N LEU A 122 12.84 -0.91 2.00
CA LEU A 122 12.36 -2.13 2.67
C LEU A 122 13.23 -3.37 2.43
N SER A 123 14.31 -3.28 1.65
CA SER A 123 15.23 -4.42 1.42
C SER A 123 16.58 -4.25 2.13
N ASP A 124 16.87 -3.06 2.64
CA ASP A 124 18.06 -2.78 3.46
C ASP A 124 17.86 -3.23 4.92
#